data_AF-A0A7I7PJW6-F1
#
_entry.id   AF-A0A7I7PJW6-F1
#
_cell.length_a   1.000
_cell.length_b   1.000
_cell.length_c   1.000
_cell.angle_alpha   90.00
_cell.angle_beta   90.00
_cell.angle_gamma   90.00
#
_symmetry.space_group_name_H-M   'P 1'
#
loop_
_entity.id
_entity.type
_entity.pdbx_description
1 polymer ?
#
loop_
_entity_poly.entity_id
_entity_poly.type
_entity_poly.pdbx_seq_one_letter_code
_entity_poly.pdbx_strand_id
1 'polypeptide(L)'
;MPNESDSRRSILSTRRLATIAAAVPIAFAVGGGLAQAQAPSPGDPCPTLHATTQDDNGRTMWCNPTMTGNHSLVWQYGGAA
;
A
#
# COMPACT_ATOMS: atom_id res chain seq x y z
N MET A 1 -45.15 42.99 -3.78
CA MET A 1 -43.98 43.58 -4.46
C MET A 1 -42.84 43.62 -3.45
N PRO A 2 -41.82 42.74 -3.56
CA PRO A 2 -40.70 42.70 -2.61
C PRO A 2 -39.74 43.86 -2.87
N ASN A 3 -39.29 44.48 -1.78
CA ASN A 3 -38.51 45.71 -1.71
C ASN A 3 -36.99 45.47 -1.69
N GLU A 4 -36.28 46.39 -2.35
CA GLU A 4 -34.85 46.59 -2.62
C GLU A 4 -33.80 46.31 -1.53
N SER A 5 -34.16 45.78 -0.37
CA SER A 5 -33.21 45.41 0.70
C SER A 5 -32.41 44.12 0.42
N ASP A 6 -32.71 43.46 -0.70
CA ASP A 6 -31.94 42.37 -1.30
C ASP A 6 -30.54 42.82 -1.77
N SER A 7 -30.41 44.09 -2.19
CA SER A 7 -29.20 44.57 -2.88
C SER A 7 -28.00 44.85 -1.96
N ARG A 8 -28.21 45.15 -0.66
CA ARG A 8 -27.11 45.46 0.28
C ARG A 8 -26.50 44.25 0.97
N ARG A 9 -27.18 43.10 1.01
CA ARG A 9 -26.61 41.86 1.57
C ARG A 9 -25.71 41.11 0.60
N SER A 10 -25.72 41.49 -0.68
CA SER A 10 -24.90 40.87 -1.73
C SER A 10 -23.41 41.29 -1.69
N ILE A 11 -23.05 42.34 -0.92
CA ILE A 11 -21.74 43.00 -0.99
C ILE A 11 -20.75 42.51 0.09
N LEU A 12 -21.20 41.95 1.22
CA LEU A 12 -20.30 41.53 2.30
C LEU A 12 -20.63 40.14 2.86
N SER A 13 -20.22 39.10 2.14
CA SER A 13 -19.60 37.95 2.82
C SER A 13 -18.93 37.06 1.79
N THR A 14 -17.82 37.57 1.28
CA THR A 14 -16.84 36.79 0.55
C THR A 14 -16.14 35.85 1.53
N ARG A 15 -16.82 34.80 1.99
CA ARG A 15 -16.15 33.67 2.66
C ARG A 15 -15.58 32.75 1.60
N ARG A 16 -14.44 33.15 1.01
CA ARG A 16 -13.59 32.18 0.30
C ARG A 16 -12.74 31.46 1.33
N LEU A 17 -13.32 30.42 1.92
CA LEU A 17 -12.58 29.43 2.69
C LEU A 17 -11.73 28.61 1.72
N ALA A 18 -10.48 29.04 1.49
CA ALA A 18 -9.49 28.22 0.81
C ALA A 18 -9.04 27.11 1.77
N THR A 19 -9.79 26.01 1.81
CA THR A 19 -9.34 24.77 2.45
C THR A 19 -8.47 24.05 1.43
N ILE A 20 -7.16 24.23 1.55
CA ILE A 20 -6.19 23.36 0.87
C ILE A 20 -6.30 22.01 1.58
N ALA A 21 -7.09 21.10 1.00
CA ALA A 21 -7.09 19.71 1.42
C ALA A 21 -5.72 19.13 1.08
N ALA A 22 -4.86 19.00 2.08
CA ALA A 22 -3.60 18.27 1.94
C ALA A 22 -3.97 16.81 1.60
N ALA A 23 -3.80 16.44 0.33
CA ALA A 23 -3.86 15.06 -0.08
C ALA A 23 -2.62 14.37 0.51
N VAL A 24 -2.80 13.70 1.65
CA VAL A 24 -1.77 12.80 2.19
C VAL A 24 -1.72 11.60 1.24
N PRO A 25 -0.59 11.33 0.56
CA PRO A 25 -0.44 10.06 -0.11
C PRO A 25 -0.40 9.00 0.99
N ILE A 26 -1.48 8.25 1.14
CA ILE A 26 -1.46 7.02 1.93
C ILE A 26 -0.57 6.08 1.13
N ALA A 27 0.71 6.00 1.50
CA ALA A 27 1.58 4.94 1.05
C ALA A 27 1.01 3.64 1.63
N PHE A 28 0.07 3.03 0.92
CA PHE A 28 -0.28 1.64 1.12
C PHE A 28 0.93 0.84 0.64
N ALA A 29 1.93 0.71 1.50
CA ALA A 29 2.73 -0.50 1.49
C ALA A 29 1.75 -1.61 1.86
N VAL A 30 1.11 -2.21 0.86
CA VAL A 30 0.42 -3.49 0.98
C VAL A 30 1.52 -4.54 1.16
N GLY A 31 2.26 -4.45 2.27
CA GLY A 31 2.87 -5.62 2.87
C GLY A 31 1.69 -6.37 3.46
N GLY A 32 1.32 -7.49 2.83
CA GLY A 32 0.24 -8.35 3.30
C GLY A 32 0.33 -8.52 4.82
N GLY A 33 -0.79 -8.32 5.50
CA GLY A 33 -0.85 -8.19 6.95
C GLY A 33 -0.01 -9.26 7.64
N LEU A 34 1.04 -8.83 8.33
CA LEU A 34 1.76 -9.71 9.23
C LEU A 34 0.95 -9.80 10.51
N ALA A 35 -0.03 -10.72 10.51
CA ALA A 35 -0.09 -11.63 11.65
C ALA A 35 1.38 -12.01 11.93
N GLN A 36 1.83 -11.86 13.18
CA GLN A 36 3.22 -12.07 13.62
C GLN A 36 3.61 -13.55 13.39
N ALA A 37 3.66 -13.97 12.13
CA ALA A 37 4.12 -15.26 11.69
C ALA A 37 5.63 -15.14 11.67
N GLN A 38 6.30 -16.10 12.30
CA GLN A 38 7.75 -16.22 12.24
C GLN A 38 8.24 -16.01 10.80
N ALA A 39 9.33 -15.26 10.63
CA ALA A 39 9.85 -15.02 9.29
C ALA A 39 10.13 -16.38 8.62
N PRO A 40 9.69 -16.57 7.37
CA PRO A 40 9.87 -17.84 6.70
C PRO A 40 11.35 -18.12 6.49
N SER A 41 11.71 -19.40 6.51
CA SER A 41 13.03 -19.87 6.15
C SER A 41 13.12 -20.13 4.64
N PRO A 42 14.34 -20.09 4.05
CA PRO A 42 14.54 -20.51 2.68
C PRO A 42 14.06 -21.95 2.47
N GLY A 43 13.30 -22.17 1.39
CA GLY A 43 12.67 -23.46 1.10
C GLY A 43 11.26 -23.62 1.69
N ASP A 44 10.82 -22.74 2.59
CA ASP A 44 9.44 -22.76 3.07
C ASP A 44 8.45 -22.45 1.94
N PRO A 45 7.27 -23.09 1.94
CA PRO A 45 6.26 -22.87 0.92
C PRO A 45 5.75 -21.43 0.97
N CYS A 46 5.45 -20.88 -0.20
CA CYS A 46 4.96 -19.52 -0.34
C CYS A 46 3.72 -19.45 -1.23
N PRO A 47 2.81 -18.49 -1.00
CA PRO A 47 1.46 -18.54 -1.56
C PRO A 47 1.36 -18.04 -3.00
N THR A 48 2.33 -17.24 -3.47
CA THR A 48 2.19 -16.51 -4.73
C THR A 48 3.52 -16.28 -5.40
N LEU A 49 3.64 -16.74 -6.64
CA LEU A 49 4.82 -16.54 -7.47
C LEU A 49 5.22 -15.06 -7.52
N HIS A 50 6.52 -14.79 -7.38
CA HIS A 50 7.14 -13.47 -7.31
C HIS A 50 6.76 -12.62 -6.08
N ALA A 51 6.07 -13.17 -5.08
CA ALA A 51 5.94 -12.50 -3.80
C ALA A 51 7.31 -12.24 -3.18
N THR A 52 7.43 -11.18 -2.39
CA THR A 52 8.65 -10.84 -1.65
C THR A 52 8.37 -10.82 -0.16
N THR A 53 9.37 -11.22 0.62
CA THR A 53 9.36 -11.14 2.09
C THR A 53 10.76 -10.86 2.61
N GLN A 54 10.93 -10.61 3.90
CA GLN A 54 12.23 -10.47 4.55
C GLN A 54 12.44 -11.61 5.55
N ASP A 55 13.66 -12.13 5.63
CA ASP A 55 14.06 -13.02 6.73
C ASP A 55 14.33 -12.24 8.03
N ASP A 56 14.64 -12.95 9.12
CA ASP A 56 14.95 -12.34 10.42
C ASP A 56 16.19 -11.42 10.41
N ASN A 57 17.04 -11.53 9.37
CA ASN A 57 18.20 -10.68 9.17
C ASN A 57 17.89 -9.48 8.23
N GLY A 58 16.63 -9.28 7.83
CA GLY A 58 16.21 -8.24 6.91
C GLY A 58 16.62 -8.49 5.45
N ARG A 59 17.01 -9.72 5.09
CA ARG A 59 17.35 -10.06 3.70
C ARG A 59 16.09 -10.39 2.93
N THR A 60 15.92 -9.75 1.77
CA THR A 60 14.79 -10.02 0.88
C THR A 60 14.88 -11.43 0.28
N MET A 61 13.78 -12.16 0.41
CA MET A 61 13.53 -13.43 -0.27
C MET A 61 12.39 -13.28 -1.28
N TRP A 62 12.43 -14.14 -2.30
CA TRP A 62 11.44 -14.18 -3.37
C TRP A 62 10.76 -15.54 -3.43
N CYS A 63 9.46 -15.53 -3.66
CA CYS A 63 8.67 -16.73 -3.84
C CYS A 63 8.80 -17.20 -5.29
N ASN A 64 9.62 -18.22 -5.53
CA ASN A 64 9.93 -18.72 -6.86
C ASN A 64 9.66 -20.22 -6.96
N PRO A 65 9.41 -20.77 -8.15
CA PRO A 65 9.25 -22.21 -8.33
C PRO A 65 10.56 -22.92 -8.02
N THR A 66 10.47 -24.12 -7.45
CA THR A 66 11.63 -25.01 -7.38
C THR A 66 12.02 -25.44 -8.78
N MET A 67 13.31 -25.40 -9.12
CA MET A 67 13.81 -25.87 -10.42
C MET A 67 13.74 -27.41 -10.54
N THR A 68 13.67 -28.09 -9.40
CA THR A 68 13.58 -29.55 -9.29
C THR A 68 12.32 -29.96 -8.54
N GLY A 69 11.87 -31.20 -8.77
CA GLY A 69 10.67 -31.75 -8.12
C GLY A 69 9.37 -31.23 -8.73
N ASN A 70 8.36 -30.96 -7.89
CA ASN A 70 6.99 -30.64 -8.33
C ASN A 70 6.79 -29.18 -8.76
N HIS A 71 7.86 -28.41 -9.00
CA HIS A 71 7.83 -26.97 -9.28
C HIS A 71 6.98 -26.18 -8.27
N SER A 72 7.03 -26.58 -6.99
CA SER A 72 6.32 -25.89 -5.91
C SER A 72 6.92 -24.51 -5.67
N LEU A 73 6.09 -23.57 -5.22
CA LEU A 73 6.53 -22.23 -4.87
C LEU A 73 7.19 -22.24 -3.48
N VAL A 74 8.45 -21.80 -3.42
CA VAL A 74 9.21 -21.70 -2.16
C VAL A 74 9.96 -20.38 -2.06
N TRP A 75 10.24 -19.95 -0.84
CA TRP A 75 11.08 -18.79 -0.56
C TRP A 75 12.55 -19.06 -0.91
N GLN A 76 13.15 -18.21 -1.76
CA GLN A 76 14.52 -18.38 -2.24
C GLN A 76 15.27 -17.03 -2.25
N TYR A 77 16.60 -17.10 -2.11
CA TYR A 77 17.47 -15.95 -2.32
C TYR A 77 17.90 -15.91 -3.79
N GLY A 78 17.74 -14.76 -4.43
CA GLY A 78 17.84 -14.61 -5.89
C GLY A 78 16.47 -14.33 -6.46
N GLY A 79 16.20 -13.05 -6.77
CA GLY A 79 14.92 -12.61 -7.30
C GLY A 79 14.62 -13.20 -8.67
N ALA A 80 13.38 -12.98 -9.14
CA ALA A 80 12.98 -13.41 -10.47
C ALA A 80 14.02 -12.95 -11.51
N ALA A 81 14.50 -13.90 -12.32
CA ALA A 81 15.41 -13.64 -13.44
C ALA A 81 14.65 -13.06 -14.64
#